data_AF-A0A4T0W3B0-F1
#
_entry.id   AF-A0A4T0W3B0-F1
#
_cell.length_a   1.000
_cell.length_b   1.000
_cell.length_c   1.000
_cell.angle_alpha   90.00
_cell.angle_beta   90.00
_cell.angle_gamma   90.00
#
_symmetry.space_group_name_H-M   'P 1'
#
loop_
_entity.id
_entity.type
_entity.pdbx_description
1 polymer ?
#
loop_
_entity_poly.entity_id
_entity_poly.type
_entity_poly.pdbx_seq_one_letter_code
_entity_poly.pdbx_strand_id
1 'polypeptide(L)'
;MSGPHTAFFYGTLMEPKVFFTVVQGNGNPPQVIKDLYTFTPAVLTGYTRHRVQFADYPGMIPEDDGSVLGIYATGLTDANVSKLDFFEGSEYEKKIVKVKIRSGEDGGEEEEREATAYIYKHPKNLERREWSFDEFRRDKMHVWTRESYVFEGCDDFAEFEKTEYEDKDGSAEQVKQVGA
;
A
#
# COMPACT_ATOMS: atom_id res chain seq x y z
N MET A 1 12.68 0.26 -15.56
CA MET A 1 13.81 0.13 -14.62
C MET A 1 13.23 0.14 -13.23
N SER A 2 13.58 -0.85 -12.39
CA SER A 2 13.17 -0.90 -10.99
C SER A 2 13.82 0.27 -10.25
N GLY A 3 13.09 0.94 -9.36
CA GLY A 3 13.57 2.15 -8.68
C GLY A 3 14.55 1.83 -7.53
N PRO A 4 15.42 2.79 -7.14
CA PRO A 4 16.47 2.54 -6.15
C PRO A 4 15.97 2.53 -4.70
N HIS A 5 14.72 2.96 -4.46
CA HIS A 5 14.22 3.16 -3.10
C HIS A 5 13.60 1.90 -2.51
N THR A 6 13.68 1.84 -1.19
CA THR A 6 13.19 0.74 -0.37
C THR A 6 12.27 1.30 0.72
N ALA A 7 11.20 0.58 1.02
CA ALA A 7 10.28 0.95 2.08
C ALA A 7 9.86 -0.26 2.93
N PHE A 8 9.52 0.00 4.18
CA PHE A 8 8.95 -0.98 5.08
C PHE A 8 7.50 -0.63 5.39
N PHE A 9 6.60 -1.52 4.97
CA PHE A 9 5.17 -1.38 5.18
C PHE A 9 4.71 -2.27 6.32
N TYR A 10 3.92 -1.72 7.23
CA TYR A 10 3.42 -2.42 8.41
C TYR A 10 1.89 -2.30 8.58
N GLY A 11 1.19 -1.71 7.61
CA GLY A 11 -0.25 -1.48 7.66
C GLY A 11 -0.97 -1.86 6.38
N THR A 12 -1.85 -0.98 5.89
CA THR A 12 -2.70 -1.23 4.72
C THR A 12 -1.89 -1.49 3.45
N LEU A 13 -0.74 -0.83 3.30
CA LEU A 13 0.21 -1.01 2.18
C LEU A 13 0.91 -2.39 2.15
N MET A 14 0.75 -3.22 3.18
CA MET A 14 1.19 -4.62 3.13
C MET A 14 0.36 -5.45 2.13
N GLU A 15 -0.85 -5.01 1.78
CA GLU A 15 -1.66 -5.63 0.74
C GLU A 15 -1.24 -5.09 -0.64
N PRO A 16 -0.69 -5.93 -1.54
CA PRO A 16 -0.23 -5.49 -2.85
C PRO A 16 -1.31 -4.72 -3.65
N LYS A 17 -2.59 -5.11 -3.51
CA LYS A 17 -3.68 -4.41 -4.20
C LYS A 17 -3.80 -2.95 -3.74
N VAL A 18 -3.67 -2.67 -2.45
CA VAL A 18 -3.70 -1.29 -1.91
C VAL A 18 -2.46 -0.53 -2.37
N PHE A 19 -1.28 -1.15 -2.27
CA PHE A 19 -0.04 -0.55 -2.75
C PHE A 19 -0.13 -0.12 -4.22
N PHE A 20 -0.59 -0.99 -5.12
CA PHE A 20 -0.69 -0.66 -6.54
C PHE A 20 -1.74 0.43 -6.82
N THR A 21 -2.86 0.44 -6.09
CA THR A 21 -3.82 1.55 -6.19
C THR A 21 -3.15 2.89 -5.85
N VAL A 22 -2.34 2.95 -4.80
CA VAL A 22 -1.66 4.20 -4.39
C VAL A 22 -0.56 4.60 -5.38
N VAL A 23 0.36 3.69 -5.72
CA VAL A 23 1.53 4.05 -6.53
C VAL A 23 1.24 4.09 -8.04
N GLN A 24 0.29 3.31 -8.53
CA GLN A 24 -0.04 3.18 -9.96
C GLN A 24 -1.44 3.71 -10.32
N GLY A 25 -2.30 4.02 -9.35
CA GLY A 25 -3.70 4.39 -9.60
C GLY A 25 -4.57 3.22 -10.04
N ASN A 26 -4.04 1.99 -10.04
CA ASN A 26 -4.73 0.77 -10.45
C ASN A 26 -4.34 -0.36 -9.51
N GLY A 27 -5.30 -0.95 -8.81
CA GLY A 27 -5.06 -2.04 -7.85
C GLY A 27 -4.64 -3.37 -8.47
N ASN A 28 -4.81 -3.55 -9.78
CA ASN A 28 -4.41 -4.75 -10.51
C ASN A 28 -3.68 -4.39 -11.81
N PRO A 29 -2.45 -3.86 -11.73
CA PRO A 29 -1.68 -3.51 -12.91
C PRO A 29 -1.20 -4.77 -13.66
N PRO A 30 -0.77 -4.64 -14.93
CA PRO A 30 -0.19 -5.75 -15.70
C PRO A 30 1.00 -6.40 -14.98
N GLN A 31 1.23 -7.69 -15.22
CA GLN A 31 2.30 -8.45 -14.56
C GLN A 31 3.68 -7.80 -14.70
N VAL A 32 3.97 -7.23 -15.87
CA VAL A 32 5.23 -6.51 -16.15
C VAL A 32 5.49 -5.36 -15.16
N ILE A 33 4.42 -4.71 -14.66
CA ILE A 33 4.54 -3.65 -13.65
C ILE A 33 4.71 -4.27 -12.26
N LYS A 34 4.02 -5.37 -11.96
CA LYS A 34 4.16 -6.10 -10.69
C LYS A 34 5.59 -6.59 -10.50
N ASP A 35 6.21 -7.10 -11.56
CA ASP A 35 7.58 -7.63 -11.58
C ASP A 35 8.66 -6.55 -11.33
N LEU A 36 8.30 -5.26 -11.35
CA LEU A 36 9.23 -4.18 -10.98
C LEU A 36 9.45 -4.08 -9.48
N TYR A 37 8.56 -4.67 -8.68
CA TYR A 37 8.54 -4.59 -7.22
C TYR A 37 8.77 -5.95 -6.59
N THR A 38 9.60 -5.98 -5.55
CA THR A 38 9.77 -7.18 -4.72
C THR A 38 9.24 -6.89 -3.34
N PHE A 39 8.41 -7.80 -2.82
CA PHE A 39 7.86 -7.74 -1.47
C PHE A 39 8.38 -8.92 -0.67
N THR A 40 9.18 -8.65 0.36
CA THR A 40 9.77 -9.68 1.21
C THR A 40 9.31 -9.46 2.65
N PRO A 41 8.85 -10.51 3.36
CA PRO A 41 8.54 -10.39 4.78
C PRO A 41 9.77 -9.90 5.57
N ALA A 42 9.56 -8.96 6.48
CA ALA A 42 10.63 -8.40 7.30
C ALA A 42 10.13 -8.03 8.70
N VAL A 43 11.06 -7.95 9.66
CA VAL A 43 10.77 -7.58 11.04
C VAL A 43 11.54 -6.33 11.41
N LEU A 44 10.85 -5.35 12.00
CA LEU A 44 11.44 -4.17 12.60
C LEU A 44 11.39 -4.31 14.12
N THR A 45 12.53 -4.17 14.80
CA THR A 45 12.63 -4.20 16.27
C THR A 45 12.71 -2.79 16.85
N GLY A 46 12.31 -2.60 18.11
CA GLY A 46 12.29 -1.30 18.78
C GLY A 46 11.07 -0.44 18.42
N TYR A 47 10.04 -1.06 17.85
CA TYR A 47 8.78 -0.43 17.47
C TYR A 47 7.62 -1.37 17.75
N THR A 48 6.44 -0.80 17.99
CA THR A 48 5.20 -1.56 18.10
C THR A 48 4.12 -0.93 17.23
N ARG A 49 3.27 -1.79 16.69
CA ARG A 49 2.14 -1.41 15.86
C ARG A 49 0.85 -1.44 16.67
N HIS A 50 0.22 -0.28 16.78
CA HIS A 50 -1.05 -0.10 17.48
C HIS A 50 -2.15 0.28 16.49
N ARG A 51 -3.40 0.01 16.86
CA ARG A 51 -4.54 0.52 16.10
C ARG A 51 -4.76 2.01 16.39
N VAL A 52 -4.98 2.83 15.35
CA VAL A 52 -5.37 4.23 15.53
C VAL A 52 -6.86 4.28 15.91
N GLN A 53 -7.19 5.07 16.93
CA GLN A 53 -8.55 5.23 17.45
C GLN A 53 -9.49 5.69 16.35
N PHE A 54 -10.63 5.01 16.23
CA PHE A 54 -11.67 5.27 15.22
C PHE A 54 -11.22 5.12 13.76
N ALA A 55 -10.04 4.56 13.52
CA ALA A 55 -9.49 4.34 12.20
C ALA A 55 -9.29 2.84 11.89
N ASP A 56 -9.26 2.53 10.58
CA ASP A 56 -9.01 1.19 10.07
C ASP A 56 -7.52 0.93 9.74
N TYR A 57 -6.67 1.95 9.93
CA TYR A 57 -5.23 1.88 9.70
C TYR A 57 -4.42 1.86 11.01
N PRO A 58 -3.23 1.24 11.02
CA PRO A 58 -2.38 1.20 12.19
C PRO A 58 -1.41 2.39 12.27
N GLY A 59 -0.96 2.69 13.48
CA GLY A 59 0.16 3.58 13.74
C GLY A 59 1.32 2.82 14.39
N MET A 60 2.54 3.08 13.94
CA MET A 60 3.76 2.52 14.52
C MET A 60 4.51 3.58 15.31
N ILE A 61 4.91 3.24 16.53
CA ILE A 61 5.66 4.11 17.44
C ILE A 61 6.88 3.38 18.00
N PRO A 62 7.95 4.10 18.38
CA PRO A 62 9.13 3.49 18.99
C PRO A 62 8.79 2.95 20.39
N GLU A 63 9.09 1.67 20.62
CA GLU A 63 8.96 0.98 21.91
C GLU A 63 10.07 -0.07 22.00
N ASP A 64 10.95 0.03 23.01
CA ASP A 64 12.23 -0.69 23.05
C ASP A 64 12.08 -2.22 22.99
N ASP A 65 11.04 -2.77 23.62
CA ASP A 65 10.76 -4.21 23.65
C ASP A 65 9.83 -4.67 22.51
N GLY A 66 9.44 -3.76 21.62
CA GLY A 66 8.51 -4.00 20.53
C GLY A 66 9.14 -4.65 19.31
N SER A 67 8.33 -5.42 18.57
CA SER A 67 8.67 -5.82 17.21
C SER A 67 7.45 -5.76 16.30
N VAL A 68 7.67 -5.37 15.04
CA VAL A 68 6.63 -5.27 14.02
C VAL A 68 6.98 -6.14 12.83
N LEU A 69 6.12 -7.11 12.53
CA LEU A 69 6.16 -7.86 11.28
C LEU A 69 5.51 -7.03 10.18
N GLY A 70 6.24 -6.86 9.08
CA GLY A 70 5.79 -6.11 7.91
C GLY A 70 6.38 -6.66 6.63
N ILE A 71 6.34 -5.83 5.58
CA ILE A 71 6.84 -6.13 4.26
C ILE A 71 7.92 -5.12 3.89
N TYR A 72 9.09 -5.62 3.56
CA TYR A 72 10.14 -4.87 2.90
C TYR A 72 9.89 -4.86 1.39
N ALA A 73 9.64 -3.67 0.85
CA ALA A 73 9.38 -3.44 -0.56
C ALA A 73 10.60 -2.79 -1.23
N THR A 74 10.97 -3.31 -2.40
CA THR A 74 11.99 -2.72 -3.27
C THR A 74 11.43 -2.35 -4.63
N GLY A 75 12.20 -1.58 -5.40
CA GLY A 75 11.81 -1.15 -6.74
C GLY A 75 11.02 0.15 -6.78
N LEU A 76 11.04 0.91 -5.68
CA LEU A 76 10.33 2.18 -5.58
C LEU A 76 11.10 3.28 -6.30
N THR A 77 10.44 3.98 -7.21
CA THR A 77 10.97 5.17 -7.88
C THR A 77 10.68 6.43 -7.07
N ASP A 78 11.32 7.56 -7.39
CA ASP A 78 11.03 8.85 -6.74
C ASP A 78 9.55 9.24 -6.85
N ALA A 79 8.91 8.92 -7.98
CA ALA A 79 7.49 9.15 -8.18
C ALA A 79 6.62 8.29 -7.23
N ASN A 80 7.01 7.03 -7.00
CA ASN A 80 6.31 6.17 -6.04
C ASN A 80 6.45 6.71 -4.62
N VAL A 81 7.67 7.12 -4.24
CA VAL A 81 7.94 7.71 -2.92
C VAL A 81 7.09 8.97 -2.71
N SER A 82 7.00 9.84 -3.72
CA SER A 82 6.19 11.07 -3.65
C SER A 82 4.69 10.78 -3.48
N LYS A 83 4.16 9.72 -4.14
CA LYS A 83 2.77 9.29 -3.96
C LYS A 83 2.52 8.70 -2.58
N LEU A 84 3.48 7.94 -2.06
CA LEU A 84 3.42 7.40 -0.70
C LEU A 84 3.43 8.54 0.33
N ASP A 85 4.27 9.56 0.14
CA ASP A 85 4.29 10.75 1.01
C ASP A 85 2.94 11.46 1.03
N PHE A 86 2.31 11.61 -0.13
CA PHE A 86 1.00 12.21 -0.24
C PHE A 86 -0.09 11.36 0.45
N PHE A 87 -0.03 10.03 0.29
CA PHE A 87 -0.99 9.10 0.88
C PHE A 87 -0.91 9.03 2.40
N GLU A 88 0.30 8.98 2.96
CA GLU A 88 0.53 8.93 4.41
C GLU A 88 0.25 10.30 5.06
N GLY A 89 0.43 11.39 4.31
CA GLY A 89 0.03 12.72 4.71
C GLY A 89 0.79 13.27 5.92
N SER A 90 0.17 14.21 6.63
CA SER A 90 0.81 14.95 7.73
C SER A 90 0.89 14.14 9.03
N GLU A 91 0.10 13.08 9.15
CA GLU A 91 -0.01 12.22 10.34
C GLU A 91 1.23 11.38 10.60
N TYR A 92 2.01 11.08 9.55
CA TYR A 92 3.20 10.25 9.64
C TYR A 92 4.49 11.03 9.34
N GLU A 93 5.60 10.56 9.92
CA GLU A 93 6.95 11.06 9.68
C GLU A 93 7.77 9.98 8.97
N LYS A 94 8.36 10.33 7.83
CA LYS A 94 9.27 9.44 7.13
C LYS A 94 10.58 9.29 7.91
N LYS A 95 10.96 8.05 8.26
CA LYS A 95 12.25 7.73 8.88
C LYS A 95 12.94 6.58 8.17
N ILE A 96 14.27 6.60 8.20
CA ILE A 96 15.10 5.46 7.81
C ILE A 96 15.15 4.51 9.02
N VAL A 97 14.77 3.26 8.79
CA VAL A 97 14.77 2.18 9.79
C VAL A 97 15.59 1.01 9.28
N LYS A 98 16.08 0.19 10.20
CA LYS A 98 16.78 -1.06 9.88
C LYS A 98 15.84 -2.22 10.14
N VAL A 99 15.57 -3.01 9.10
CA VAL A 99 14.67 -4.15 9.16
C VAL A 99 15.42 -5.43 8.87
N LYS A 100 15.03 -6.50 9.55
CA LYS A 100 15.56 -7.84 9.34
C LYS A 100 14.71 -8.56 8.30
N ILE A 101 15.30 -8.87 7.15
CA ILE A 101 14.61 -9.59 6.08
C ILE A 101 14.47 -11.05 6.47
N ARG A 102 13.25 -11.57 6.39
CA ARG A 102 12.95 -12.98 6.64
C ARG A 102 13.01 -13.73 5.31
N SER A 103 14.20 -14.18 4.92
CA SER A 103 14.37 -15.06 3.76
C SER A 103 13.69 -16.41 4.02
N GLY A 104 12.96 -16.92 3.03
CA GLY A 104 12.23 -18.18 3.13
C GLY A 104 13.15 -19.41 3.18
N GLU A 105 12.70 -20.40 3.96
CA GLU A 105 13.06 -21.82 4.08
C GLU A 105 14.53 -22.30 4.20
N ASP A 106 15.56 -21.54 3.87
CA ASP A 106 16.96 -22.05 3.88
C ASP A 106 17.83 -21.58 5.05
N GLY A 107 17.25 -21.19 6.18
CA GLY A 107 18.03 -20.82 7.39
C GLY A 107 19.09 -19.75 7.14
N GLY A 108 18.94 -18.97 6.06
CA GLY A 108 19.86 -17.93 5.65
C GLY A 108 19.87 -16.80 6.66
N GLU A 109 21.05 -16.23 6.86
CA GLU A 109 21.33 -15.16 7.82
C GLU A 109 20.26 -14.06 7.75
N GLU A 110 19.75 -13.63 8.92
CA GLU A 110 18.85 -12.48 9.05
C GLU A 110 19.59 -11.23 8.52
N GLU A 111 19.38 -10.91 7.24
CA GLU A 111 20.03 -9.76 6.63
C GLU A 111 19.32 -8.48 7.09
N GLU A 112 20.05 -7.62 7.79
CA GLU A 112 19.57 -6.27 8.12
C GLU A 112 19.70 -5.36 6.91
N ARG A 113 18.59 -4.73 6.53
CA ARG A 113 18.54 -3.77 5.42
C ARG A 113 17.92 -2.46 5.87
N GLU A 114 18.41 -1.37 5.28
CA GLU A 114 17.80 -0.05 5.46
C GLU A 114 16.57 0.10 4.57
N ALA A 115 15.52 0.65 5.16
CA ALA A 115 14.27 0.95 4.50
C ALA A 115 13.67 2.25 5.03
N THR A 116 12.87 2.89 4.20
CA THR A 116 12.04 4.01 4.61
C THR A 116 10.76 3.49 5.26
N ALA A 117 10.42 3.96 6.47
CA ALA A 117 9.15 3.68 7.12
C ALA A 117 8.45 4.98 7.53
N TYR A 118 7.12 4.96 7.54
CA TYR A 118 6.29 6.06 8.00
C TYR A 118 5.98 5.85 9.48
N ILE A 119 6.39 6.74 10.38
CA ILE A 119 6.21 6.60 11.83
C ILE A 119 5.08 7.52 12.28
N TYR A 120 4.13 7.02 13.08
CA TYR A 120 2.95 7.80 13.46
C TYR A 120 3.32 8.90 14.48
N LYS A 121 2.90 10.14 14.22
CA LYS A 121 3.28 11.30 15.06
C LYS A 121 2.44 11.47 16.33
N HIS A 122 1.25 10.86 16.38
CA HIS A 122 0.26 11.16 17.42
C HIS A 122 -0.03 9.96 18.34
N PRO A 123 0.91 9.53 19.21
CA PRO A 123 0.73 8.35 20.05
C PRO A 123 -0.51 8.40 20.97
N LYS A 124 -1.03 9.60 21.27
CA LYS A 124 -2.26 9.79 22.05
C LYS A 124 -3.52 9.24 21.39
N ASN A 125 -3.51 9.14 20.06
CA ASN A 125 -4.63 8.64 19.26
C ASN A 125 -4.55 7.12 19.06
N LEU A 126 -3.60 6.42 19.69
CA LEU A 126 -3.47 4.98 19.57
C LEU A 126 -4.34 4.28 20.63
N GLU A 127 -4.98 3.19 20.23
CA GLU A 127 -5.58 2.24 21.14
C GLU A 127 -4.47 1.37 21.76
N ARG A 128 -4.66 0.92 23.01
CA ARG A 128 -3.76 -0.07 23.64
C ARG A 128 -3.98 -1.49 23.11
N ARG A 129 -4.38 -1.61 21.85
CA ARG A 129 -4.65 -2.88 21.16
C ARG A 129 -3.73 -2.97 19.97
N GLU A 130 -3.01 -4.09 19.89
CA GLU A 130 -2.21 -4.42 18.73
C GLU A 130 -3.10 -4.57 17.49
N TRP A 131 -2.68 -3.98 16.39
CA TRP A 131 -3.40 -4.11 15.12
C TRP A 131 -3.05 -5.45 14.46
N SER A 132 -4.08 -6.22 14.10
CA SER A 132 -3.94 -7.52 13.44
C SER A 132 -4.16 -7.41 11.94
N PHE A 133 -3.17 -7.87 11.16
CA PHE A 133 -3.23 -7.89 9.70
C PHE A 133 -4.33 -8.83 9.19
N ASP A 134 -4.55 -9.96 9.87
CA ASP A 134 -5.60 -10.92 9.51
C ASP A 134 -7.01 -10.34 9.66
N GLU A 135 -7.23 -9.48 10.67
CA GLU A 135 -8.51 -8.79 10.88
C GLU A 135 -8.77 -7.76 9.76
N PHE A 136 -7.74 -7.00 9.36
CA PHE A 136 -7.83 -6.07 8.23
C PHE A 136 -8.17 -6.79 6.90
N ARG A 137 -7.45 -7.87 6.60
CA ARG A 137 -7.65 -8.63 5.35
C ARG A 137 -9.05 -9.23 5.25
N ARG A 138 -9.59 -9.73 6.37
CA ARG A 138 -10.91 -10.35 6.41
C ARG A 138 -12.04 -9.31 6.35
N ASP A 139 -11.94 -8.26 7.16
CA ASP A 139 -13.11 -7.43 7.46
C ASP A 139 -13.12 -6.11 6.67
N LYS A 140 -11.96 -5.64 6.18
CA LYS A 140 -11.81 -4.28 5.60
C LYS A 140 -11.22 -4.23 4.20
N MET A 141 -10.65 -5.32 3.68
CA MET A 141 -10.05 -5.38 2.33
C MET A 141 -10.98 -4.90 1.20
N HIS A 142 -12.29 -5.12 1.32
CA HIS A 142 -13.26 -4.69 0.31
C HIS A 142 -13.51 -3.17 0.29
N VAL A 143 -13.20 -2.46 1.39
CA VAL A 143 -13.37 -1.00 1.50
C VAL A 143 -12.17 -0.29 0.84
N TRP A 144 -10.96 -0.77 1.12
CA TRP A 144 -9.70 -0.18 0.66
C TRP A 144 -9.34 -0.45 -0.81
N THR A 145 -10.11 -1.32 -1.47
CA THR A 145 -9.83 -1.74 -2.85
C THR A 145 -10.96 -1.41 -3.82
N ARG A 146 -11.93 -0.60 -3.38
CA ARG A 146 -12.94 0.01 -4.25
C ARG A 146 -12.31 1.17 -5.00
N GLU A 147 -12.40 1.13 -6.34
CA GLU A 147 -11.88 2.15 -7.26
C GLU A 147 -12.55 3.53 -7.13
N SER A 148 -13.50 3.70 -6.20
CA SER A 148 -14.31 4.92 -6.03
C SER A 148 -14.33 5.51 -4.62
N TYR A 149 -13.51 5.01 -3.69
CA TYR A 149 -13.51 5.51 -2.30
C TYR A 149 -12.40 6.54 -2.06
N VAL A 150 -12.81 7.75 -1.67
CA VAL A 150 -11.96 8.79 -1.09
C VAL A 150 -11.39 8.24 0.21
N PHE A 151 -10.07 8.21 0.35
CA PHE A 151 -9.41 7.70 1.55
C PHE A 151 -9.64 8.68 2.71
N GLU A 152 -10.33 8.22 3.76
CA GLU A 152 -10.49 8.98 5.00
C GLU A 152 -9.11 9.28 5.61
N GLY A 153 -8.72 10.56 5.70
CA GLY A 153 -7.43 11.01 6.25
C GLY A 153 -6.41 11.51 5.23
N CYS A 154 -6.66 11.39 3.92
CA CYS A 154 -5.90 12.12 2.91
C CYS A 154 -6.38 13.59 2.88
N ASP A 155 -5.45 14.54 2.96
CA ASP A 155 -5.75 15.96 2.68
C ASP A 155 -6.13 16.08 1.20
N ASP A 156 -7.44 16.07 0.96
CA ASP A 156 -8.07 15.90 -0.34
C ASP A 156 -7.98 17.21 -1.15
N PHE A 157 -7.13 17.25 -2.18
CA PHE A 157 -7.29 18.16 -3.32
C PHE A 157 -6.60 17.57 -4.56
N ALA A 158 -7.26 16.61 -5.18
CA ALA A 158 -7.03 16.31 -6.58
C ALA A 158 -8.36 15.92 -7.24
N GLU A 159 -9.14 16.93 -7.62
CA GLU A 159 -10.17 16.77 -8.65
C GLU A 159 -9.47 16.23 -9.91
N PHE A 160 -9.56 14.92 -10.16
CA PHE A 160 -9.25 14.36 -11.45
C PHE A 160 -10.55 14.05 -12.16
N GLU A 161 -10.88 14.95 -13.10
CA GLU A 161 -12.00 14.81 -14.02
C GLU A 161 -11.97 13.44 -14.71
N LYS A 162 -13.11 12.75 -14.63
CA LYS A 162 -13.43 11.58 -15.44
C LYS A 162 -13.37 11.98 -16.91
N THR A 163 -12.40 11.44 -17.65
CA THR A 163 -12.50 11.39 -19.11
C THR A 163 -13.14 10.05 -19.47
N GLU A 164 -14.45 10.10 -19.77
CA GLU A 164 -15.22 9.00 -20.34
C GLU A 164 -14.67 8.64 -21.72
N TYR A 165 -14.32 7.37 -21.93
CA TYR A 165 -14.16 6.80 -23.26
C TYR A 165 -15.43 5.99 -23.57
N GLU A 166 -16.25 6.49 -24.49
CA GLU A 166 -17.37 5.75 -25.10
C GLU A 166 -16.83 4.63 -26.00
N ASP A 167 -17.09 3.38 -25.62
CA ASP A 167 -17.00 2.23 -26.49
C ASP A 167 -18.12 2.29 -27.54
N LYS A 168 -17.77 2.43 -28.83
CA LYS A 168 -18.73 2.26 -29.93
C LYS A 168 -18.84 0.79 -30.29
N ASP A 169 -19.93 0.23 -29.78
CA ASP A 169 -20.56 -1.04 -30.11
C ASP A 169 -20.62 -1.32 -31.62
N GLY A 170 -20.19 -2.52 -31.99
CA GLY A 170 -20.35 -3.09 -33.32
C GLY A 170 -21.63 -3.91 -33.36
N SER A 171 -22.65 -3.40 -34.05
CA SER A 171 -23.82 -4.19 -34.44
C SER A 171 -23.84 -4.44 -35.95
N ALA A 172 -23.91 -5.72 -36.29
CA ALA A 172 -24.17 -6.20 -37.64
C ALA A 172 -25.68 -6.08 -37.94
N GLU A 173 -26.04 -5.58 -39.11
CA GLU A 173 -27.42 -5.61 -39.60
C GLU A 173 -27.50 -6.17 -41.02
N GLN A 174 -28.48 -7.07 -41.20
CA GLN A 174 -28.72 -7.93 -42.34
C GLN A 174 -29.19 -7.17 -43.59
N VAL A 175 -28.60 -7.48 -44.74
CA VAL A 175 -29.17 -7.10 -46.05
C VAL A 175 -30.20 -8.15 -46.48
N LYS A 176 -31.48 -7.79 -46.37
CA LYS A 176 -32.56 -8.35 -47.21
C LYS A 176 -33.35 -7.18 -47.77
N GLN A 177 -33.31 -6.98 -49.07
CA GLN A 177 -34.28 -6.12 -49.75
C GLN A 177 -34.91 -6.88 -50.92
N VAL A 178 -36.24 -6.90 -50.87
CA VAL A 178 -37.19 -7.53 -51.79
C VAL A 178 -37.65 -6.47 -52.79
N GLY A 179 -37.76 -6.88 -54.06
CA GLY A 179 -38.78 -6.52 -55.06
C GLY A 179 -39.25 -5.06 -55.21
N ALA A 180 -39.03 -4.54 -56.41
CA ALA A 180 -40.02 -3.74 -57.14
C ALA A 180 -40.22 -4.38 -58.52
#